data_AF-A0A378RME6-F1
#
_entry.id   AF-A0A378RME6-F1
#
_cell.length_a   1.000
_cell.length_b   1.000
_cell.length_c   1.000
_cell.angle_alpha   90.00
_cell.angle_beta   90.00
_cell.angle_gamma   90.00
#
_symmetry.space_group_name_H-M   'P 1'
#
loop_
_entity.id
_entity.type
_entity.pdbx_description
1 polymer ?
#
loop_
_entity_poly.entity_id
_entity_poly.type
_entity_poly.pdbx_seq_one_letter_code
_entity_poly.pdbx_strand_id
1 'polypeptide(L)'
;MFNSLQIIDMYILITFLGILILLAGIQEYRRYTKAKNSLIDYDAFRLLSILSYLIFIQILFVLGQFLMVKNFEVHPLWISIFIFYGPHVFLLLSYYRYKEKQPLFRNYFKDYYYLAISFFTVFFCIFFLSEGNIAIDQNTLHYFLYVFIIVYLLFYAIKSFFILKEENNLLNQTPLDNFKLIKFLSYLISFLIIFSSITVISLVYNNDPIVFFIAILLSLICFYFTVLLLRYRISTSFFFQYEANNRGLDYNEVELALHLVKAEEANKPEEENKDPYDGKYEKVKLSDETLAQIDIKVRQVILKEKAYLNADFKISELAHKTKISRYYLAQYFTYIHQMSFREYINSLRINVILETINSHEDKKQFTANELFYQSAFNSKASFFKSFKQVTGMTPFEYIKLI
;
A
#
# COMPACT_ATOMS: atom_id res chain seq x y z
N MET A 1 -50.15 11.74 -17.97
CA MET A 1 -50.57 10.37 -18.34
C MET A 1 -49.53 9.83 -19.31
N PHE A 2 -48.71 8.85 -18.89
CA PHE A 2 -47.76 8.19 -19.80
C PHE A 2 -48.53 7.34 -20.83
N ASN A 3 -48.09 7.32 -22.08
CA ASN A 3 -48.66 6.42 -23.09
C ASN A 3 -48.34 4.96 -22.74
N SER A 4 -49.19 4.01 -23.13
CA SER A 4 -49.02 2.58 -22.85
C SER A 4 -47.65 2.03 -23.28
N LEU A 5 -47.08 2.55 -24.37
CA LEU A 5 -45.72 2.24 -24.83
C LEU A 5 -44.64 2.69 -23.82
N GLN A 6 -44.75 3.89 -23.27
CA GLN A 6 -43.81 4.44 -22.28
C GLN A 6 -43.86 3.66 -20.96
N ILE A 7 -45.03 3.14 -20.61
CA ILE A 7 -45.20 2.29 -19.43
C ILE A 7 -44.47 0.95 -19.63
N ILE A 8 -44.55 0.36 -20.82
CA ILE A 8 -43.85 -0.89 -21.16
C ILE A 8 -42.33 -0.68 -21.14
N ASP A 9 -41.84 0.39 -21.79
CA ASP A 9 -40.41 0.76 -21.75
C ASP A 9 -39.93 0.98 -20.31
N MET A 10 -40.81 1.53 -19.46
CA MET A 10 -40.51 1.77 -18.06
C MET A 10 -40.31 0.46 -17.28
N TYR A 11 -41.21 -0.50 -17.44
CA TYR A 11 -41.09 -1.82 -16.81
C TYR A 11 -39.87 -2.59 -17.30
N ILE A 12 -39.55 -2.50 -18.60
CA ILE A 12 -38.37 -3.15 -19.17
C ILE A 12 -37.09 -2.59 -18.52
N LEU A 13 -36.96 -1.26 -18.40
CA LEU A 13 -35.78 -0.66 -17.79
C LEU A 13 -35.66 -1.00 -16.30
N ILE A 14 -36.75 -0.92 -15.53
CA ILE A 14 -36.74 -1.26 -14.09
C ILE A 14 -36.33 -2.72 -13.91
N THR A 15 -36.87 -3.63 -14.74
CA THR A 15 -36.53 -5.04 -14.70
C THR A 15 -35.06 -5.26 -15.05
N PHE A 16 -34.56 -4.57 -16.08
CA PHE A 16 -33.15 -4.63 -16.48
C PHE A 16 -32.20 -4.12 -15.39
N LEU A 17 -32.49 -2.95 -14.80
CA LEU A 17 -31.70 -2.40 -13.69
C LEU A 17 -31.74 -3.34 -12.47
N GLY A 18 -32.91 -3.93 -12.16
CA GLY A 18 -33.04 -4.92 -11.09
C GLY A 18 -32.17 -6.16 -11.32
N ILE A 19 -32.12 -6.68 -12.56
CA ILE A 19 -31.25 -7.79 -12.93
C ILE A 19 -29.78 -7.40 -12.76
N LEU A 20 -29.36 -6.20 -13.19
CA LEU A 20 -27.99 -5.73 -13.02
C LEU A 20 -27.58 -5.63 -11.54
N ILE A 21 -28.47 -5.10 -10.69
CA ILE A 21 -28.24 -5.03 -9.24
C ILE A 21 -28.09 -6.44 -8.65
N LEU A 22 -28.96 -7.39 -9.02
CA LEU A 22 -28.87 -8.78 -8.58
C LEU A 22 -27.57 -9.46 -9.03
N LEU A 23 -27.18 -9.30 -10.29
CA LEU A 23 -25.93 -9.86 -10.83
C LEU A 23 -24.70 -9.27 -10.12
N ALA A 24 -24.69 -7.96 -9.88
CA ALA A 24 -23.63 -7.30 -9.11
C ALA A 24 -23.58 -7.84 -7.66
N GLY A 25 -24.73 -8.05 -7.02
CA GLY A 25 -24.83 -8.65 -5.69
C GLY A 25 -24.27 -10.07 -5.65
N ILE A 26 -24.59 -10.91 -6.65
CA ILE A 26 -24.04 -12.27 -6.79
C ILE A 26 -22.52 -12.22 -6.98
N GLN A 27 -22.02 -11.30 -7.81
CA GLN A 27 -20.59 -11.14 -8.06
C GLN A 27 -19.85 -10.71 -6.79
N GLU A 28 -20.39 -9.74 -6.04
CA GLU A 28 -19.81 -9.33 -4.76
C GLU A 28 -19.90 -10.43 -3.69
N TYR A 29 -20.99 -11.22 -3.66
CA TYR A 29 -21.06 -12.40 -2.78
C TYR A 29 -19.99 -13.45 -3.11
N ARG A 30 -19.72 -13.71 -4.40
CA ARG A 30 -18.63 -14.60 -4.84
C ARG A 30 -17.26 -14.06 -4.46
N ARG A 31 -17.05 -12.75 -4.58
CA ARG A 31 -15.80 -12.09 -4.14
C ARG A 31 -15.64 -12.18 -2.63
N TYR A 32 -16.73 -11.98 -1.89
CA TYR A 32 -16.79 -12.12 -0.44
C TYR A 32 -16.43 -13.53 0.02
N THR A 33 -16.98 -14.58 -0.59
CA THR A 33 -16.67 -15.97 -0.20
C THR A 33 -15.22 -16.32 -0.51
N LYS A 34 -14.67 -15.86 -1.64
CA LYS A 34 -13.24 -15.98 -1.96
C LYS A 34 -12.37 -15.24 -0.96
N ALA A 35 -12.72 -13.99 -0.63
CA ALA A 35 -11.96 -13.15 0.29
C ALA A 35 -11.97 -13.71 1.73
N LYS A 36 -13.11 -14.22 2.20
CA LYS A 36 -13.26 -14.84 3.52
C LYS A 36 -12.38 -16.07 3.70
N ASN A 37 -12.19 -16.83 2.63
CA ASN A 37 -11.39 -18.05 2.61
C ASN A 37 -9.92 -17.79 2.22
N SER A 38 -9.55 -16.53 2.01
CA SER A 38 -8.21 -16.10 1.66
C SER A 38 -7.57 -15.34 2.82
N LEU A 39 -6.25 -15.20 2.79
CA LEU A 39 -5.53 -14.40 3.76
C LEU A 39 -5.46 -13.00 3.19
N ILE A 40 -6.59 -12.31 3.22
CA ILE A 40 -6.72 -10.88 2.90
C ILE A 40 -7.29 -10.23 4.16
N ASP A 41 -7.04 -8.93 4.35
CA ASP A 41 -7.72 -8.14 5.37
C ASP A 41 -9.23 -8.09 5.07
N TYR A 42 -9.94 -9.09 5.59
CA TYR A 42 -11.29 -9.40 5.19
C TYR A 42 -12.30 -8.33 5.60
N ASP A 43 -12.14 -7.71 6.77
CA ASP A 43 -13.06 -6.66 7.22
C ASP A 43 -12.88 -5.38 6.41
N ALA A 44 -11.64 -4.97 6.13
CA ALA A 44 -11.37 -3.83 5.24
C ALA A 44 -11.86 -4.09 3.82
N PHE A 45 -11.61 -5.29 3.29
CA PHE A 45 -12.11 -5.71 1.97
C PHE A 45 -13.63 -5.71 1.93
N ARG A 46 -14.30 -6.22 2.97
CA ARG A 46 -15.77 -6.23 3.07
C ARG A 46 -16.33 -4.82 3.03
N LEU A 47 -15.75 -3.87 3.76
CA LEU A 47 -16.22 -2.48 3.78
C LEU A 47 -16.10 -1.80 2.43
N LEU A 48 -14.98 -1.99 1.74
CA LEU A 48 -14.79 -1.46 0.39
C LEU A 48 -15.70 -2.15 -0.63
N SER A 49 -16.00 -3.44 -0.46
CA SER A 49 -16.98 -4.16 -1.29
C SER A 49 -18.39 -3.58 -1.13
N ILE A 50 -18.84 -3.35 0.11
CA ILE A 50 -20.16 -2.75 0.36
C ILE A 50 -20.21 -1.33 -0.24
N LEU A 51 -19.16 -0.53 -0.03
CA LEU A 51 -19.07 0.81 -0.60
C LEU A 51 -19.11 0.78 -2.15
N SER A 52 -18.35 -0.13 -2.78
CA SER A 52 -18.37 -0.32 -4.24
C SER A 52 -19.77 -0.63 -4.77
N TYR A 53 -20.50 -1.50 -4.06
CA TYR A 53 -21.84 -1.93 -4.43
C TYR A 53 -22.87 -0.79 -4.29
N LEU A 54 -22.77 0.01 -3.23
CA LEU A 54 -23.63 1.19 -3.05
C LEU A 54 -23.43 2.23 -4.17
N ILE A 55 -22.18 2.47 -4.58
CA ILE A 55 -21.86 3.37 -5.70
C ILE A 55 -22.43 2.84 -7.02
N PHE A 56 -22.29 1.54 -7.27
CA PHE A 56 -22.84 0.91 -8.47
C PHE A 56 -24.37 1.05 -8.53
N ILE A 57 -25.07 0.78 -7.42
CA ILE A 57 -26.52 0.99 -7.33
C ILE A 57 -26.87 2.45 -7.63
N GLN A 58 -26.13 3.40 -7.05
CA GLN A 58 -26.39 4.83 -7.26
C GLN A 58 -26.19 5.26 -8.73
N ILE A 59 -25.14 4.74 -9.40
CA ILE A 59 -24.91 4.95 -10.84
C ILE A 59 -26.10 4.44 -11.66
N LEU A 60 -26.59 3.23 -11.36
CA LEU A 60 -27.74 2.65 -12.04
C LEU A 60 -29.03 3.46 -11.85
N PHE A 61 -29.26 4.00 -10.65
CA PHE A 61 -30.39 4.88 -10.38
C PHE A 61 -30.31 6.19 -11.19
N VAL A 62 -29.14 6.83 -11.22
CA VAL A 62 -28.92 8.08 -11.97
C VAL A 62 -29.10 7.84 -13.47
N LEU A 63 -28.56 6.75 -14.02
CA LEU A 63 -28.76 6.35 -15.42
C LEU A 63 -30.23 6.05 -15.72
N GLY A 64 -30.91 5.31 -14.83
CA GLY A 64 -32.32 4.98 -14.98
C GLY A 64 -33.20 6.23 -15.03
N GLN A 65 -32.95 7.22 -14.17
CA GLN A 65 -33.69 8.48 -14.16
C GLN A 65 -33.49 9.29 -15.44
N PHE A 66 -32.24 9.38 -15.93
CA PHE A 66 -31.94 10.09 -17.17
C PHE A 66 -32.62 9.48 -18.39
N LEU A 67 -32.71 8.15 -18.45
CA LEU A 67 -33.40 7.45 -19.54
C LEU A 67 -34.93 7.63 -19.49
N MET A 68 -35.50 7.85 -18.30
CA MET A 68 -36.95 7.91 -18.08
C MET A 68 -37.55 9.30 -18.19
N VAL A 69 -36.85 10.32 -17.69
CA VAL A 69 -37.44 11.66 -17.49
C VAL A 69 -36.80 12.65 -18.46
N LYS A 70 -37.60 13.20 -19.37
CA LYS A 70 -37.15 14.22 -20.36
C LYS A 70 -36.63 15.51 -19.71
N ASN A 71 -37.07 15.83 -18.49
CA ASN A 71 -36.55 16.91 -17.66
C ASN A 71 -35.88 16.27 -16.44
N PHE A 72 -34.55 16.24 -16.41
CA PHE A 72 -33.80 15.60 -15.34
C PHE A 72 -33.96 16.39 -14.03
N GLU A 73 -34.96 16.01 -13.24
CA GLU A 73 -35.13 16.45 -11.86
C GLU A 73 -34.62 15.40 -10.90
N VAL A 74 -34.03 15.89 -9.83
CA VAL A 74 -33.04 15.18 -9.05
C VAL A 74 -33.74 14.56 -7.84
N HIS A 75 -34.21 13.33 -7.99
CA HIS A 75 -35.10 12.72 -6.99
C HIS A 75 -34.41 12.48 -5.62
N PRO A 76 -35.00 12.82 -4.46
CA PRO A 76 -34.34 12.75 -3.14
C PRO A 76 -33.77 11.36 -2.78
N LEU A 77 -34.45 10.32 -3.25
CA LEU A 77 -34.08 8.93 -2.98
C LEU A 77 -32.69 8.54 -3.50
N TRP A 78 -32.21 9.09 -4.63
CA TRP A 78 -30.86 8.73 -5.12
C TRP A 78 -29.75 9.34 -4.25
N ILE A 79 -30.00 10.52 -3.68
CA ILE A 79 -29.04 11.24 -2.82
C ILE A 79 -28.96 10.58 -1.46
N SER A 80 -30.07 10.01 -0.99
CA SER A 80 -30.16 9.33 0.30
C SER A 80 -29.13 8.20 0.45
N ILE A 81 -28.63 7.62 -0.65
CA ILE A 81 -27.54 6.63 -0.64
C ILE A 81 -26.22 7.20 -0.08
N PHE A 82 -25.97 8.51 -0.21
CA PHE A 82 -24.77 9.17 0.32
C PHE A 82 -24.67 9.13 1.85
N ILE A 83 -25.78 8.91 2.56
CA ILE A 83 -25.79 8.72 4.01
C ILE A 83 -24.89 7.55 4.40
N PHE A 84 -24.71 6.57 3.54
CA PHE A 84 -23.84 5.44 3.83
C PHE A 84 -22.35 5.75 3.61
N TYR A 85 -21.97 6.78 2.83
CA TYR A 85 -20.59 6.92 2.33
C TYR A 85 -19.60 7.40 3.39
N GLY A 86 -19.86 8.57 4.00
CA GLY A 86 -18.97 9.13 5.02
C GLY A 86 -18.63 8.15 6.15
N PRO A 87 -19.61 7.41 6.69
CA PRO A 87 -19.38 6.45 7.75
C PRO A 87 -18.59 5.23 7.32
N HIS A 88 -18.79 4.70 6.10
CA HIS A 88 -17.98 3.59 5.59
C HIS A 88 -16.50 3.96 5.55
N VAL A 89 -16.19 5.17 5.09
CA VAL A 89 -14.82 5.64 5.01
C VAL A 89 -14.22 5.85 6.40
N PHE A 90 -14.99 6.45 7.33
CA PHE A 90 -14.58 6.60 8.72
C PHE A 90 -14.34 5.26 9.41
N LEU A 91 -15.21 4.28 9.18
CA LEU A 91 -15.12 2.95 9.75
C LEU A 91 -13.91 2.18 9.23
N LEU A 92 -13.59 2.34 7.94
CA LEU A 92 -12.38 1.78 7.34
C LEU A 92 -11.12 2.36 7.98
N LEU A 93 -11.05 3.67 8.16
CA LEU A 93 -9.93 4.32 8.86
C LEU A 93 -9.82 3.86 10.31
N SER A 94 -10.95 3.81 11.00
CA SER A 94 -10.99 3.40 12.40
C SER A 94 -10.65 1.92 12.59
N TYR A 95 -11.00 1.06 11.63
CA TYR A 95 -10.59 -0.34 11.60
C TYR A 95 -9.06 -0.46 11.57
N TYR A 96 -8.39 0.29 10.70
CA TYR A 96 -6.93 0.27 10.63
C TYR A 96 -6.27 0.83 11.89
N ARG A 97 -6.85 1.86 12.50
CA ARG A 97 -6.33 2.45 13.75
C ARG A 97 -6.52 1.57 14.97
N TYR A 98 -7.68 0.94 15.11
CA TYR A 98 -8.06 0.20 16.31
C TYR A 98 -8.08 -1.31 16.07
N LYS A 99 -7.24 -1.81 15.15
CA LYS A 99 -7.22 -3.22 14.72
C LYS A 99 -7.07 -4.20 15.88
N GLU A 100 -6.41 -3.82 16.97
CA GLU A 100 -6.27 -4.64 18.19
C GLU A 100 -7.52 -4.68 19.09
N LYS A 101 -8.46 -3.73 18.92
CA LYS A 101 -9.71 -3.61 19.71
C LYS A 101 -10.95 -4.13 18.96
N GLN A 102 -10.76 -5.11 18.07
CA GLN A 102 -11.81 -5.65 17.16
C GLN A 102 -13.20 -5.91 17.78
N PRO A 103 -13.34 -6.51 18.99
CA PRO A 103 -14.68 -6.91 19.47
C PRO A 103 -15.58 -5.72 19.78
N LEU A 104 -15.04 -4.64 20.36
CA LEU A 104 -15.80 -3.39 20.60
C LEU A 104 -16.21 -2.76 19.27
N PHE A 105 -15.30 -2.80 18.30
CA PHE A 105 -15.46 -2.16 17.00
C PHE A 105 -16.62 -2.77 16.18
N ARG A 106 -16.85 -4.09 16.29
CA ARG A 106 -17.94 -4.80 15.59
C ARG A 106 -19.34 -4.39 16.05
N ASN A 107 -19.52 -3.95 17.29
CA ASN A 107 -20.81 -3.51 17.80
C ASN A 107 -21.16 -2.10 17.27
N TYR A 108 -20.17 -1.18 17.28
CA TYR A 108 -20.33 0.15 16.66
C TYR A 108 -20.75 0.09 15.18
N PHE A 109 -20.30 -0.93 14.44
CA PHE A 109 -20.75 -1.16 13.06
C PHE A 109 -22.25 -1.40 12.95
N LYS A 110 -22.83 -2.24 13.82
CA LYS A 110 -24.25 -2.62 13.73
C LYS A 110 -25.15 -1.43 14.05
N ASP A 111 -24.86 -0.74 15.14
CA ASP A 111 -25.65 0.42 15.61
C ASP A 111 -25.70 1.52 14.55
N TYR A 112 -24.59 1.71 13.83
CA TYR A 112 -24.49 2.64 12.73
C TYR A 112 -25.47 2.32 11.57
N TYR A 113 -25.51 1.07 11.10
CA TYR A 113 -26.43 0.70 10.01
C TYR A 113 -27.88 0.80 10.45
N TYR A 114 -28.20 0.45 11.70
CA TYR A 114 -29.55 0.61 12.23
C TYR A 114 -29.97 2.08 12.26
N LEU A 115 -29.08 2.99 12.66
CA LEU A 115 -29.36 4.43 12.65
C LEU A 115 -29.58 4.95 11.22
N ALA A 116 -28.72 4.57 10.27
CA ALA A 116 -28.83 5.00 8.88
C ALA A 116 -30.10 4.47 8.21
N ILE A 117 -30.45 3.20 8.45
CA ILE A 117 -31.70 2.58 7.95
C ILE A 117 -32.90 3.27 8.59
N SER A 118 -32.89 3.49 9.90
CA SER A 118 -34.00 4.16 10.60
C SER A 118 -34.23 5.57 10.07
N PHE A 119 -33.17 6.34 9.86
CA PHE A 119 -33.26 7.66 9.23
C PHE A 119 -33.85 7.58 7.82
N PHE A 120 -33.36 6.65 7.00
CA PHE A 120 -33.87 6.46 5.63
C PHE A 120 -35.35 6.08 5.63
N THR A 121 -35.78 5.19 6.51
CA THR A 121 -37.19 4.78 6.65
C THR A 121 -38.06 5.95 7.07
N VAL A 122 -37.65 6.73 8.07
CA VAL A 122 -38.41 7.90 8.52
C VAL A 122 -38.50 8.95 7.41
N PHE A 123 -37.40 9.23 6.71
CA PHE A 123 -37.41 10.16 5.57
C PHE A 123 -38.32 9.68 4.45
N PHE A 124 -38.24 8.39 4.09
CA PHE A 124 -39.10 7.77 3.08
C PHE A 124 -40.58 7.91 3.46
N CYS A 125 -40.93 7.62 4.72
CA CYS A 125 -42.28 7.82 5.23
C CYS A 125 -42.71 9.28 5.12
N ILE A 126 -41.88 10.25 5.52
CA ILE A 126 -42.23 11.68 5.43
C ILE A 126 -42.42 12.11 3.97
N PHE A 127 -41.56 11.67 3.06
CA PHE A 127 -41.64 12.02 1.64
C PHE A 127 -42.99 11.58 1.04
N PHE A 128 -43.35 10.30 1.19
CA PHE A 128 -44.60 9.75 0.65
C PHE A 128 -45.85 10.15 1.43
N LEU A 129 -45.76 10.39 2.75
CA LEU A 129 -46.90 10.87 3.54
C LEU A 129 -47.16 12.37 3.35
N SER A 130 -46.16 13.16 2.93
CA SER A 130 -46.36 14.57 2.58
C SER A 130 -47.30 14.78 1.39
N GLU A 131 -47.45 13.78 0.51
CA GLU A 131 -48.45 13.81 -0.56
C GLU A 131 -49.89 13.75 -0.02
N GLY A 132 -50.09 13.34 1.23
CA GLY A 132 -51.40 12.97 1.76
C GLY A 132 -52.15 14.03 2.56
N ASN A 133 -51.49 14.90 3.34
CA ASN A 133 -52.15 15.90 4.21
C ASN A 133 -51.20 16.93 4.91
N ILE A 134 -49.87 16.80 4.76
CA ILE A 134 -48.90 17.67 5.46
C ILE A 134 -48.36 18.66 4.43
N ALA A 135 -48.62 19.96 4.62
CA ALA A 135 -48.24 21.05 3.71
C ALA A 135 -46.72 21.38 3.73
N ILE A 136 -45.85 20.36 3.74
CA ILE A 136 -44.43 20.56 3.48
C ILE A 136 -44.27 20.56 1.97
N ASP A 137 -43.91 21.72 1.43
CA ASP A 137 -43.54 21.85 0.03
C ASP A 137 -42.41 20.86 -0.30
N GLN A 138 -42.58 20.11 -1.39
CA GLN A 138 -41.65 19.08 -1.79
C GLN A 138 -40.25 19.66 -1.97
N ASN A 139 -40.11 20.82 -2.63
CA ASN A 139 -38.80 21.44 -2.85
C ASN A 139 -38.08 21.74 -1.53
N THR A 140 -38.81 22.24 -0.53
CA THR A 140 -38.28 22.48 0.83
C THR A 140 -37.72 21.20 1.46
N LEU A 141 -38.41 20.06 1.32
CA LEU A 141 -37.92 18.77 1.80
C LEU A 141 -36.66 18.30 1.04
N HIS A 142 -36.58 18.57 -0.27
CA HIS A 142 -35.41 18.25 -1.07
C HIS A 142 -34.19 19.04 -0.56
N TYR A 143 -34.31 20.36 -0.44
CA TYR A 143 -33.22 21.22 0.07
C TYR A 143 -32.78 20.82 1.48
N PHE A 144 -33.71 20.48 2.36
CA PHE A 144 -33.38 19.99 3.70
C PHE A 144 -32.53 18.72 3.64
N LEU A 145 -32.92 17.72 2.84
CA LEU A 145 -32.15 16.49 2.68
C LEU A 145 -30.74 16.76 2.14
N TYR A 146 -30.60 17.65 1.16
CA TYR A 146 -29.28 18.03 0.64
C TYR A 146 -28.39 18.63 1.71
N VAL A 147 -28.87 19.65 2.43
CA VAL A 147 -28.12 20.31 3.50
C VAL A 147 -27.73 19.29 4.57
N PHE A 148 -28.67 18.42 4.96
CA PHE A 148 -28.40 17.36 5.91
C PHE A 148 -27.27 16.45 5.45
N ILE A 149 -27.30 15.96 4.21
CA ILE A 149 -26.28 15.04 3.68
C ILE A 149 -24.92 15.72 3.58
N ILE A 150 -24.85 17.00 3.21
CA ILE A 150 -23.59 17.76 3.17
C ILE A 150 -23.01 17.88 4.58
N VAL A 151 -23.81 18.36 5.55
CA VAL A 151 -23.38 18.51 6.95
C VAL A 151 -22.92 17.15 7.50
N TYR A 152 -23.64 16.10 7.16
CA TYR A 152 -23.33 14.73 7.55
C TYR A 152 -22.00 14.23 6.98
N LEU A 153 -21.76 14.42 5.68
CA LEU A 153 -20.50 14.05 5.03
C LEU A 153 -19.33 14.88 5.58
N LEU A 154 -19.54 16.19 5.82
CA LEU A 154 -18.54 17.07 6.46
C LEU A 154 -18.20 16.61 7.89
N PHE A 155 -19.20 16.21 8.67
CA PHE A 155 -18.98 15.67 10.02
C PHE A 155 -18.04 14.45 9.99
N TYR A 156 -18.31 13.48 9.11
CA TYR A 156 -17.45 12.30 8.98
C TYR A 156 -16.10 12.60 8.37
N ALA A 157 -16.00 13.57 7.47
CA ALA A 157 -14.73 14.06 6.95
C ALA A 157 -13.86 14.67 8.05
N ILE A 158 -14.42 15.57 8.87
CA ILE A 158 -13.72 16.18 10.01
C ILE A 158 -13.29 15.10 11.01
N LYS A 159 -14.20 14.19 11.36
CA LYS A 159 -13.91 13.09 12.30
C LYS A 159 -12.77 12.20 11.78
N SER A 160 -12.77 11.92 10.48
CA SER A 160 -11.71 11.16 9.83
C SER A 160 -10.39 11.93 9.80
N PHE A 161 -10.42 13.24 9.54
CA PHE A 161 -9.23 14.10 9.60
C PHE A 161 -8.58 14.12 10.99
N PHE A 162 -9.36 14.19 12.06
CA PHE A 162 -8.82 14.11 13.43
C PHE A 162 -8.14 12.78 13.70
N ILE A 163 -8.71 11.67 13.22
CA ILE A 163 -8.07 10.34 13.33
C ILE A 163 -6.69 10.33 12.66
N LEU A 164 -6.58 10.95 11.49
CA LEU A 164 -5.35 11.03 10.69
C LEU A 164 -4.30 11.97 11.29
N LYS A 165 -4.71 13.13 11.80
CA LYS A 165 -3.80 14.13 12.36
C LYS A 165 -3.02 13.59 13.57
N GLU A 166 -3.68 12.75 14.37
CA GLU A 166 -3.10 12.16 15.59
C GLU A 166 -1.97 11.17 15.27
N GLU A 167 -1.95 10.58 14.07
CA GLU A 167 -0.96 9.61 13.61
C GLU A 167 0.43 10.23 13.38
N ASN A 168 0.51 11.52 13.00
CA ASN A 168 1.80 12.20 12.81
C ASN A 168 2.69 12.16 14.07
N ASN A 169 2.11 11.94 15.26
CA ASN A 169 2.86 11.83 16.51
C ASN A 169 3.31 10.38 16.86
N LEU A 170 2.75 9.35 16.19
CA LEU A 170 3.01 7.92 16.45
C LEU A 170 3.78 7.21 15.31
N LEU A 171 4.04 7.93 14.22
CA LEU A 171 4.66 7.49 12.96
C LEU A 171 6.05 6.83 13.04
N ASN A 172 6.67 6.76 14.23
CA ASN A 172 7.99 6.17 14.38
C ASN A 172 7.99 4.63 14.53
N GLN A 173 6.83 3.96 14.52
CA GLN A 173 6.76 2.53 14.88
C GLN A 173 5.88 1.62 13.99
N THR A 174 5.19 2.13 12.96
CA THR A 174 4.36 1.29 12.08
C THR A 174 4.96 1.15 10.67
N PRO A 175 4.83 -0.01 10.02
CA PRO A 175 5.43 -0.25 8.71
C PRO A 175 4.88 0.69 7.61
N LEU A 176 5.81 1.17 6.78
CA LEU A 176 5.71 2.30 5.85
C LEU A 176 4.55 2.24 4.83
N ASP A 177 3.97 1.05 4.61
CA ASP A 177 2.94 0.82 3.60
C ASP A 177 1.50 1.07 4.07
N ASN A 178 1.22 0.91 5.38
CA ASN A 178 -0.11 1.26 5.92
C ASN A 178 -0.35 2.77 5.91
N PHE A 179 0.71 3.57 6.07
CA PHE A 179 0.64 5.03 6.06
C PHE A 179 0.31 5.61 4.67
N LYS A 180 0.80 4.98 3.59
CA LYS A 180 0.46 5.37 2.20
C LYS A 180 -1.02 5.08 1.88
N LEU A 181 -1.55 3.96 2.36
CA LEU A 181 -2.96 3.58 2.21
C LEU A 181 -3.89 4.58 2.94
N ILE A 182 -3.51 4.96 4.15
CA ILE A 182 -4.22 5.93 4.99
C ILE A 182 -4.23 7.34 4.35
N LYS A 183 -3.11 7.78 3.76
CA LYS A 183 -3.06 9.00 2.93
C LYS A 183 -3.97 8.92 1.70
N PHE A 184 -4.02 7.77 1.04
CA PHE A 184 -4.92 7.57 -0.10
C PHE A 184 -6.40 7.61 0.30
N LEU A 185 -6.73 7.02 1.45
CA LEU A 185 -8.06 7.12 2.08
C LEU A 185 -8.41 8.58 2.42
N SER A 186 -7.45 9.38 2.86
CA SER A 186 -7.65 10.82 3.08
C SER A 186 -7.93 11.59 1.79
N TYR A 187 -7.32 11.20 0.66
CA TYR A 187 -7.63 11.78 -0.65
C TYR A 187 -9.03 11.39 -1.14
N LEU A 188 -9.48 10.16 -0.87
CA LEU A 188 -10.84 9.71 -1.17
C LEU A 188 -11.88 10.55 -0.41
N ILE A 189 -11.61 10.86 0.86
CA ILE A 189 -12.46 11.74 1.69
C ILE A 189 -12.48 13.16 1.11
N SER A 190 -11.31 13.72 0.79
CA SER A 190 -11.22 15.05 0.19
C SER A 190 -11.91 15.12 -1.18
N PHE A 191 -11.82 14.06 -1.99
CA PHE A 191 -12.55 13.93 -3.24
C PHE A 191 -14.06 13.93 -3.03
N LEU A 192 -14.56 13.16 -2.06
CA LEU A 192 -15.99 13.13 -1.73
C LEU A 192 -16.52 14.49 -1.30
N ILE A 193 -15.75 15.25 -0.53
CA ILE A 193 -16.11 16.61 -0.11
C ILE A 193 -16.13 17.54 -1.32
N ILE A 194 -15.08 17.57 -2.13
CA ILE A 194 -14.98 18.43 -3.33
C ILE A 194 -16.12 18.09 -4.29
N PHE A 195 -16.38 16.80 -4.51
CA PHE A 195 -17.45 16.35 -5.36
C PHE A 195 -18.84 16.77 -4.83
N SER A 196 -19.11 16.56 -3.53
CA SER A 196 -20.35 17.01 -2.91
C SER A 196 -20.54 18.53 -3.07
N SER A 197 -19.48 19.31 -2.88
CA SER A 197 -19.50 20.77 -3.06
C SER A 197 -19.79 21.18 -4.50
N ILE A 198 -19.21 20.49 -5.49
CA ILE A 198 -19.45 20.77 -6.92
C ILE A 198 -20.90 20.46 -7.29
N THR A 199 -21.48 19.35 -6.82
CA THR A 199 -22.90 19.03 -7.08
C THR A 199 -23.84 20.07 -6.51
N VAL A 200 -23.52 20.61 -5.33
CA VAL A 200 -24.31 21.66 -4.67
C VAL A 200 -24.23 22.97 -5.41
N ILE A 201 -23.03 23.37 -5.85
CA ILE A 201 -22.84 24.58 -6.65
C ILE A 201 -23.57 24.46 -8.00
N SER A 202 -23.51 23.30 -8.65
CA SER A 202 -24.19 23.06 -9.92
C SER A 202 -25.72 23.07 -9.79
N LEU A 203 -26.27 22.65 -8.64
CA LEU A 203 -27.71 22.73 -8.34
C LEU A 203 -28.18 24.16 -8.09
N VAL A 204 -27.39 24.96 -7.35
CA VAL A 204 -27.76 26.34 -7.00
C VAL A 204 -27.74 27.27 -8.21
N TYR A 205 -26.83 27.04 -9.16
CA TYR A 205 -26.65 27.92 -10.33
C TYR A 205 -27.48 27.55 -11.55
N ASN A 206 -28.30 26.48 -11.50
CA ASN A 206 -29.28 26.14 -12.55
C ASN A 206 -28.70 26.05 -13.98
N ASN A 207 -27.46 25.59 -14.12
CA ASN A 207 -26.83 25.40 -15.42
C ASN A 207 -27.14 24.00 -15.94
N ASP A 208 -28.01 23.92 -16.95
CA ASP A 208 -28.32 22.79 -17.84
C ASP A 208 -28.40 21.38 -17.15
N PRO A 209 -29.61 20.77 -17.04
CA PRO A 209 -29.80 19.45 -16.45
C PRO A 209 -28.89 18.36 -17.03
N ILE A 210 -28.49 18.49 -18.31
CA ILE A 210 -27.58 17.54 -18.97
C ILE A 210 -26.16 17.66 -18.40
N VAL A 211 -25.67 18.89 -18.22
CA VAL A 211 -24.35 19.17 -17.63
C VAL A 211 -24.30 18.64 -16.19
N PHE A 212 -25.37 18.87 -15.43
CA PHE A 212 -25.51 18.37 -14.08
C PHE A 212 -25.47 16.83 -14.01
N PHE A 213 -26.22 16.16 -14.89
CA PHE A 213 -26.20 14.69 -15.00
C PHE A 213 -24.80 14.15 -15.31
N ILE A 214 -24.11 14.73 -16.31
CA ILE A 214 -22.75 14.30 -16.70
C ILE A 214 -21.78 14.48 -15.54
N ALA A 215 -21.86 15.59 -14.82
CA ALA A 215 -20.98 15.86 -13.68
C ALA A 215 -21.16 14.84 -12.54
N ILE A 216 -22.40 14.45 -12.22
CA ILE A 216 -22.69 13.41 -11.23
C ILE A 216 -22.25 12.02 -11.71
N LEU A 217 -22.46 11.71 -12.98
CA LEU A 217 -22.08 10.41 -13.50
C LEU A 217 -20.55 10.23 -13.47
N LEU A 218 -19.81 11.23 -13.95
CA LEU A 218 -18.35 11.19 -14.05
C LEU A 218 -17.68 11.03 -12.68
N SER A 219 -18.18 11.77 -11.71
CA SER A 219 -17.69 11.75 -10.32
C SER A 219 -18.02 10.46 -9.57
N LEU A 220 -19.21 9.87 -9.75
CA LEU A 220 -19.54 8.56 -9.20
C LEU A 220 -18.64 7.49 -9.82
N ILE A 221 -18.32 7.60 -11.12
CA ILE A 221 -17.35 6.73 -11.80
C ILE A 221 -15.95 6.92 -11.20
N CYS A 222 -15.48 8.16 -11.04
CA CYS A 222 -14.19 8.44 -10.40
C CYS A 222 -14.13 7.89 -8.96
N PHE A 223 -15.22 8.03 -8.20
CA PHE A 223 -15.29 7.51 -6.84
C PHE A 223 -15.22 5.97 -6.83
N TYR A 224 -15.98 5.32 -7.71
CA TYR A 224 -15.95 3.87 -7.89
C TYR A 224 -14.55 3.36 -8.24
N PHE A 225 -13.87 3.99 -9.21
CA PHE A 225 -12.49 3.65 -9.56
C PHE A 225 -11.52 3.82 -8.38
N THR A 226 -11.68 4.89 -7.60
CA THR A 226 -10.82 5.13 -6.44
C THR A 226 -10.98 4.02 -5.38
N VAL A 227 -12.22 3.58 -5.13
CA VAL A 227 -12.52 2.44 -4.23
C VAL A 227 -11.95 1.13 -4.79
N LEU A 228 -12.03 0.89 -6.10
CA LEU A 228 -11.42 -0.28 -6.74
C LEU A 228 -9.90 -0.32 -6.61
N LEU A 229 -9.23 0.83 -6.79
CA LEU A 229 -7.78 0.93 -6.62
C LEU A 229 -7.37 0.61 -5.17
N LEU A 230 -8.12 1.10 -4.19
CA LEU A 230 -7.93 0.76 -2.78
C LEU A 230 -8.10 -0.75 -2.51
N ARG A 231 -9.13 -1.37 -3.09
CA ARG A 231 -9.36 -2.82 -2.97
C ARG A 231 -8.21 -3.62 -3.54
N TYR A 232 -7.74 -3.25 -4.73
CA TYR A 232 -6.60 -3.89 -5.36
C TYR A 232 -5.36 -3.78 -4.47
N ARG A 233 -5.08 -2.59 -3.92
CA ARG A 233 -3.95 -2.36 -3.02
C ARG A 233 -4.00 -3.23 -1.76
N ILE A 234 -5.14 -3.29 -1.07
CA ILE A 234 -5.32 -4.12 0.13
C ILE A 234 -5.17 -5.60 -0.18
N SER A 235 -5.67 -6.05 -1.34
CA SER A 235 -5.50 -7.43 -1.78
C SER A 235 -4.04 -7.76 -2.04
N THR A 236 -3.26 -6.84 -2.60
CA THR A 236 -1.83 -7.05 -2.88
C THR A 236 -0.96 -6.96 -1.63
N SER A 237 -1.18 -5.97 -0.76
CA SER A 237 -0.35 -5.78 0.44
C SER A 237 -0.46 -6.95 1.41
N PHE A 238 -1.66 -7.51 1.57
CA PHE A 238 -1.86 -8.67 2.44
C PHE A 238 -1.32 -9.96 1.82
N PHE A 239 -1.40 -10.14 0.50
CA PHE A 239 -0.78 -11.29 -0.17
C PHE A 239 0.73 -11.33 0.08
N PHE A 240 1.41 -10.17 -0.05
CA PHE A 240 2.83 -10.07 0.26
C PHE A 240 3.14 -10.30 1.76
N GLN A 241 2.34 -9.75 2.67
CA GLN A 241 2.54 -9.93 4.11
C GLN A 241 2.27 -11.37 4.58
N TYR A 242 1.27 -12.04 4.02
CA TYR A 242 0.97 -13.45 4.29
C TYR A 242 2.04 -14.38 3.70
N GLU A 243 2.46 -14.15 2.46
CA GLU A 243 3.51 -14.94 1.82
C GLU A 243 4.85 -14.76 2.54
N ALA A 244 5.11 -13.58 3.11
CA ALA A 244 6.25 -13.34 4.00
C ALA A 244 6.10 -14.11 5.33
N ASN A 245 4.99 -13.95 6.06
CA ASN A 245 4.76 -14.64 7.34
C ASN A 245 4.77 -16.16 7.23
N ASN A 246 4.16 -16.74 6.18
CA ASN A 246 4.18 -18.19 5.95
C ASN A 246 5.56 -18.74 5.57
N ARG A 247 6.48 -17.87 5.15
CA ARG A 247 7.86 -18.21 4.85
C ARG A 247 8.82 -17.88 6.00
N GLY A 248 8.29 -17.49 7.17
CA GLY A 248 9.10 -17.05 8.31
C GLY A 248 9.83 -15.72 8.08
N LEU A 249 9.37 -14.92 7.11
CA LEU A 249 9.99 -13.67 6.69
C LEU A 249 9.25 -12.50 7.33
N ASP A 250 9.96 -11.65 8.07
CA ASP A 250 9.42 -10.35 8.47
C ASP A 250 9.35 -9.44 7.23
N TYR A 251 8.13 -9.23 6.73
CA TYR A 251 7.84 -8.38 5.57
C TYR A 251 8.47 -6.99 5.68
N ASN A 252 8.49 -6.43 6.89
CA ASN A 252 9.04 -5.10 7.14
C ASN A 252 10.56 -5.07 6.91
N GLU A 253 11.26 -6.16 7.19
CA GLU A 253 12.70 -6.26 6.98
C GLU A 253 13.07 -6.48 5.51
N VAL A 254 12.26 -7.24 4.76
CA VAL A 254 12.46 -7.44 3.31
C VAL A 254 12.23 -6.14 2.55
N GLU A 255 11.15 -5.43 2.88
CA GLU A 255 10.83 -4.14 2.28
C GLU A 255 11.86 -3.08 2.66
N LEU A 256 12.27 -3.02 3.94
CA LEU A 256 13.34 -2.15 4.41
C LEU A 256 14.66 -2.48 3.71
N ALA A 257 15.05 -3.76 3.60
CA ALA A 257 16.27 -4.16 2.91
C ALA A 257 16.24 -3.76 1.42
N LEU A 258 15.12 -3.94 0.73
CA LEU A 258 14.96 -3.56 -0.67
C LEU A 258 15.00 -2.02 -0.85
N HIS A 259 14.39 -1.28 0.08
CA HIS A 259 14.45 0.17 0.10
C HIS A 259 15.85 0.69 0.46
N LEU A 260 16.57 0.05 1.38
CA LEU A 260 17.94 0.39 1.74
C LEU A 260 18.91 0.11 0.58
N VAL A 261 18.75 -1.01 -0.13
CA VAL A 261 19.54 -1.30 -1.33
C VAL A 261 19.30 -0.23 -2.40
N LYS A 262 18.04 0.13 -2.66
CA LYS A 262 17.71 1.19 -3.63
C LYS A 262 18.17 2.58 -3.17
N ALA A 263 18.14 2.86 -1.87
CA ALA A 263 18.59 4.12 -1.30
C ALA A 263 20.12 4.23 -1.31
N GLU A 264 20.87 3.14 -1.07
CA GLU A 264 22.33 3.10 -1.23
C GLU A 264 22.74 3.15 -2.71
N GLU A 265 21.96 2.57 -3.62
CA GLU A 265 22.17 2.70 -5.07
C GLU A 265 21.92 4.13 -5.57
N ALA A 266 20.93 4.82 -5.01
CA ALA A 266 20.60 6.22 -5.32
C ALA A 266 21.55 7.21 -4.65
N ASN A 267 21.98 6.94 -3.41
CA ASN A 267 23.00 7.70 -2.68
C ASN A 267 24.39 7.11 -2.93
N LYS A 268 24.75 6.75 -4.16
CA LYS A 268 26.17 6.59 -4.49
C LYS A 268 26.86 7.91 -4.14
N PRO A 269 27.69 8.00 -3.10
CA PRO A 269 28.67 9.07 -3.07
C PRO A 269 29.62 8.70 -4.21
N GLU A 270 29.73 9.54 -5.24
CA GLU A 270 30.82 9.45 -6.20
C GLU A 270 32.21 9.52 -5.52
N GLU A 271 32.25 9.74 -4.20
CA GLU A 271 33.45 9.89 -3.39
C GLU A 271 33.87 8.65 -2.57
N GLU A 272 33.05 7.63 -2.34
CA GLU A 272 33.47 6.47 -1.50
C GLU A 272 34.14 5.32 -2.28
N ASN A 273 34.08 5.36 -3.61
CA ASN A 273 34.90 4.49 -4.46
C ASN A 273 36.28 5.09 -4.79
N LYS A 274 36.59 6.28 -4.26
CA LYS A 274 37.95 6.76 -4.19
C LYS A 274 38.47 6.50 -2.78
N ASP A 275 39.14 5.35 -2.64
CA ASP A 275 40.28 5.29 -1.72
C ASP A 275 41.11 6.58 -2.00
N PRO A 276 41.65 7.32 -1.02
CA PRO A 276 42.34 8.61 -1.23
C PRO A 276 43.57 8.56 -2.15
N TYR A 277 43.79 7.41 -2.79
CA TYR A 277 44.88 7.05 -3.68
C TYR A 277 44.44 6.88 -5.14
N ASP A 278 43.20 7.23 -5.51
CA ASP A 278 42.79 7.28 -6.92
C ASP A 278 43.27 8.58 -7.59
N GLY A 279 44.34 8.47 -8.39
CA GLY A 279 44.49 9.31 -9.58
C GLY A 279 45.72 10.21 -9.74
N LYS A 280 46.75 10.17 -8.89
CA LYS A 280 47.94 11.04 -9.06
C LYS A 280 49.32 10.46 -8.73
N TYR A 281 49.50 9.14 -8.84
CA TYR A 281 50.85 8.56 -8.78
C TYR A 281 51.03 7.56 -9.92
N GLU A 282 52.17 7.65 -10.60
CA GLU A 282 52.60 6.71 -11.63
C GLU A 282 52.35 5.28 -11.16
N LYS A 283 51.80 4.43 -12.04
CA LYS A 283 51.64 3.00 -11.78
C LYS A 283 53.02 2.39 -11.52
N VAL A 284 53.45 2.39 -10.26
CA VAL A 284 54.65 1.68 -9.85
C VAL A 284 54.33 0.20 -10.05
N LYS A 285 54.85 -0.36 -11.14
CA LYS A 285 54.76 -1.78 -11.42
C LYS A 285 55.56 -2.51 -10.34
N LEU A 286 54.86 -3.03 -9.32
CA LEU A 286 55.46 -3.88 -8.31
C LEU A 286 56.17 -5.04 -9.02
N SER A 287 57.42 -5.33 -8.67
CA SER A 287 58.12 -6.51 -9.21
C SER A 287 57.41 -7.78 -8.75
N ASP A 288 57.50 -8.84 -9.55
CA ASP A 288 56.88 -10.14 -9.22
C ASP A 288 57.38 -10.68 -7.87
N GLU A 289 58.65 -10.43 -7.53
CA GLU A 289 59.23 -10.75 -6.23
C GLU A 289 58.58 -9.97 -5.08
N THR A 290 58.30 -8.68 -5.27
CA THR A 290 57.64 -7.84 -4.26
C THR A 290 56.18 -8.27 -4.07
N LEU A 291 55.48 -8.58 -5.16
CA LEU A 291 54.11 -9.10 -5.12
C LEU A 291 54.04 -10.43 -4.37
N ALA A 292 55.00 -11.34 -4.60
CA ALA A 292 55.07 -12.60 -3.88
C ALA A 292 55.28 -12.40 -2.36
N GLN A 293 56.14 -11.44 -1.96
CA GLN A 293 56.33 -11.12 -0.55
C GLN A 293 55.09 -10.50 0.10
N ILE A 294 54.37 -9.64 -0.63
CA ILE A 294 53.09 -9.07 -0.18
C ILE A 294 52.05 -10.19 -0.03
N ASP A 295 51.92 -11.08 -1.02
CA ASP A 295 50.97 -12.19 -1.02
C ASP A 295 51.13 -13.09 0.21
N ILE A 296 52.36 -13.48 0.55
CA ILE A 296 52.64 -14.31 1.73
C ILE A 296 52.12 -13.65 3.01
N LYS A 297 52.40 -12.36 3.21
CA LYS A 297 51.97 -11.61 4.40
C LYS A 297 50.46 -11.40 4.42
N VAL A 298 49.86 -11.06 3.28
CA VAL A 298 48.42 -10.83 3.17
C VAL A 298 47.65 -12.13 3.43
N ARG A 299 48.07 -13.25 2.85
CA ARG A 299 47.44 -14.56 3.09
C ARG A 299 47.57 -15.01 4.54
N GLN A 300 48.70 -14.72 5.20
CA GLN A 300 48.86 -15.00 6.61
C GLN A 300 47.80 -14.27 7.45
N VAL A 301 47.62 -12.96 7.24
CA VAL A 301 46.64 -12.18 8.02
C VAL A 301 45.20 -12.49 7.62
N ILE A 302 44.89 -12.54 6.32
CA ILE A 302 43.48 -12.68 5.89
C ILE A 302 43.01 -14.13 6.00
N LEU A 303 43.77 -15.08 5.47
CA LEU A 303 43.32 -16.47 5.34
C LEU A 303 43.67 -17.30 6.58
N LYS A 304 44.92 -17.24 7.06
CA LYS A 304 45.33 -18.04 8.22
C LYS A 304 44.75 -17.51 9.53
N GLU A 305 44.81 -16.20 9.78
CA GLU A 305 44.19 -15.60 10.98
C GLU A 305 42.67 -15.36 10.81
N LYS A 306 42.09 -15.67 9.64
CA LYS A 306 40.66 -15.46 9.31
C LYS A 306 40.16 -14.05 9.63
N ALA A 307 40.98 -13.02 9.38
CA ALA A 307 40.64 -11.63 9.73
C ALA A 307 39.34 -11.13 9.08
N TYR A 308 38.90 -11.74 7.97
CA TYR A 308 37.62 -11.43 7.32
C TYR A 308 36.39 -11.74 8.21
N LEU A 309 36.50 -12.54 9.27
CA LEU A 309 35.42 -12.79 10.22
C LEU A 309 35.22 -11.66 11.24
N ASN A 310 36.15 -10.70 11.32
CA ASN A 310 35.97 -9.49 12.11
C ASN A 310 35.24 -8.44 11.26
N ALA A 311 34.06 -7.98 11.70
CA ALA A 311 33.26 -7.00 10.96
C ALA A 311 33.96 -5.65 10.79
N ASP A 312 34.83 -5.29 11.75
CA ASP A 312 35.58 -4.03 11.77
C ASP A 312 36.93 -4.09 11.04
N PHE A 313 37.25 -5.22 10.41
CA PHE A 313 38.50 -5.40 9.68
C PHE A 313 38.59 -4.46 8.47
N LYS A 314 39.54 -3.51 8.52
CA LYS A 314 39.76 -2.48 7.50
C LYS A 314 41.17 -2.58 6.91
N ILE A 315 41.38 -1.96 5.75
CA ILE A 315 42.69 -1.93 5.07
C ILE A 315 43.78 -1.29 5.95
N SER A 316 43.41 -0.36 6.84
CA SER A 316 44.32 0.23 7.84
C SER A 316 44.83 -0.81 8.84
N GLU A 317 44.00 -1.76 9.24
CA GLU A 317 44.39 -2.84 10.14
C GLU A 317 45.31 -3.84 9.43
N LEU A 318 45.01 -4.17 8.17
CA LEU A 318 45.90 -4.99 7.35
C LEU A 318 47.27 -4.33 7.16
N ALA A 319 47.31 -3.02 6.89
CA ALA A 319 48.54 -2.24 6.78
C ALA A 319 49.37 -2.31 8.06
N HIS A 320 48.73 -2.14 9.21
CA HIS A 320 49.38 -2.25 10.51
C HIS A 320 49.96 -3.66 10.76
N LYS A 321 49.17 -4.71 10.53
CA LYS A 321 49.58 -6.11 10.75
C LYS A 321 50.71 -6.56 9.81
N THR A 322 50.65 -6.16 8.54
CA THR A 322 51.64 -6.57 7.52
C THR A 322 52.87 -5.66 7.46
N LYS A 323 52.80 -4.47 8.09
CA LYS A 323 53.75 -3.36 7.95
C LYS A 323 53.92 -2.90 6.49
N ILE A 324 52.87 -3.00 5.69
CA ILE A 324 52.82 -2.54 4.30
C ILE A 324 51.91 -1.31 4.22
N SER A 325 52.24 -0.32 3.40
CA SER A 325 51.39 0.86 3.25
C SER A 325 50.03 0.49 2.62
N ARG A 326 48.98 1.22 3.01
CA ARG A 326 47.63 1.06 2.44
C ARG A 326 47.64 1.13 0.91
N TYR A 327 48.49 2.02 0.36
CA TYR A 327 48.67 2.20 -1.09
C TYR A 327 49.11 0.91 -1.80
N TYR A 328 50.15 0.25 -1.30
CA TYR A 328 50.63 -1.00 -1.90
C TYR A 328 49.65 -2.15 -1.73
N LEU A 329 48.92 -2.20 -0.60
CA LEU A 329 47.87 -3.19 -0.38
C LEU A 329 46.70 -3.00 -1.34
N ALA A 330 46.22 -1.76 -1.51
CA ALA A 330 45.14 -1.46 -2.46
C ALA A 330 45.52 -1.88 -3.89
N GLN A 331 46.75 -1.55 -4.33
CA GLN A 331 47.26 -2.01 -5.62
C GLN A 331 47.37 -3.52 -5.72
N TYR A 332 47.83 -4.20 -4.66
CA TYR A 332 47.92 -5.66 -4.64
C TYR A 332 46.55 -6.31 -4.88
N PHE A 333 45.48 -5.86 -4.20
CA PHE A 333 44.15 -6.45 -4.41
C PHE A 333 43.64 -6.21 -5.84
N THR A 334 43.77 -4.98 -6.34
CA THR A 334 43.36 -4.67 -7.71
C THR A 334 44.14 -5.48 -8.74
N TYR A 335 45.45 -5.65 -8.56
CA TYR A 335 46.30 -6.34 -9.53
C TYR A 335 46.16 -7.86 -9.49
N ILE A 336 46.21 -8.45 -8.29
CA ILE A 336 46.20 -9.91 -8.10
C ILE A 336 44.78 -10.49 -8.10
N HIS A 337 43.83 -9.79 -7.47
CA HIS A 337 42.47 -10.30 -7.29
C HIS A 337 41.44 -9.65 -8.24
N GLN A 338 41.81 -8.61 -8.98
CA GLN A 338 40.88 -7.83 -9.82
C GLN A 338 39.66 -7.32 -9.03
N MET A 339 39.87 -7.05 -7.75
CA MET A 339 38.85 -6.63 -6.79
C MET A 339 39.44 -5.58 -5.86
N SER A 340 38.63 -4.66 -5.36
CA SER A 340 39.02 -3.84 -4.21
C SER A 340 39.23 -4.71 -2.95
N PHE A 341 39.97 -4.20 -1.96
CA PHE A 341 40.11 -4.87 -0.66
C PHE A 341 38.75 -5.22 -0.04
N ARG A 342 37.77 -4.31 -0.12
CA ARG A 342 36.44 -4.50 0.44
C ARG A 342 35.68 -5.61 -0.27
N GLU A 343 35.70 -5.64 -1.60
CA GLU A 343 35.08 -6.70 -2.40
C GLU A 343 35.73 -8.06 -2.12
N TYR A 344 37.06 -8.09 -1.99
CA TYR A 344 37.78 -9.30 -1.64
C TYR A 344 37.38 -9.85 -0.27
N ILE A 345 37.35 -9.00 0.78
CA ILE A 345 36.92 -9.44 2.12
C ILE A 345 35.46 -9.87 2.14
N ASN A 346 34.58 -9.12 1.49
CA ASN A 346 33.16 -9.45 1.46
C ASN A 346 32.90 -10.75 0.70
N SER A 347 33.64 -11.04 -0.38
CA SER A 347 33.49 -12.32 -1.08
C SER A 347 33.89 -13.51 -0.19
N LEU A 348 34.96 -13.38 0.60
CA LEU A 348 35.33 -14.39 1.61
C LEU A 348 34.24 -14.59 2.67
N ARG A 349 33.65 -13.50 3.19
CA ARG A 349 32.55 -13.58 4.17
C ARG A 349 31.33 -14.33 3.60
N ILE A 350 30.95 -14.05 2.35
CA ILE A 350 29.85 -14.76 1.70
C ILE A 350 30.19 -16.24 1.49
N ASN A 351 31.42 -16.57 1.08
CA ASN A 351 31.83 -17.96 0.90
C ASN A 351 31.71 -18.77 2.20
N VAL A 352 32.07 -18.19 3.35
CA VAL A 352 31.86 -18.85 4.66
C VAL A 352 30.38 -19.11 4.94
N ILE A 353 29.50 -18.15 4.59
CA ILE A 353 28.05 -18.36 4.71
C ILE A 353 27.59 -19.52 3.82
N LEU A 354 28.06 -19.58 2.57
CA LEU A 354 27.71 -20.68 1.66
C LEU A 354 28.24 -22.04 2.17
N GLU A 355 29.45 -22.09 2.72
CA GLU A 355 29.99 -23.29 3.36
C GLU A 355 29.17 -23.71 4.59
N THR A 356 28.72 -22.75 5.40
CA THR A 356 27.85 -23.00 6.57
C THR A 356 26.52 -23.61 6.13
N ILE A 357 25.89 -23.05 5.10
CA ILE A 357 24.65 -23.58 4.53
C ILE A 357 24.83 -25.00 3.98
N ASN A 358 25.91 -25.24 3.24
CA ASN A 358 26.14 -26.53 2.58
C ASN A 358 26.56 -27.64 3.54
N SER A 359 27.10 -27.30 4.71
CA SER A 359 27.55 -28.27 5.73
C SER A 359 26.45 -28.71 6.70
N HIS A 360 25.30 -28.03 6.73
CA HIS A 360 24.17 -28.41 7.59
C HIS A 360 23.23 -29.39 6.87
N GLU A 361 22.85 -30.46 7.55
CA GLU A 361 21.91 -31.47 7.02
C GLU A 361 20.48 -30.91 6.87
N ASP A 362 20.06 -30.03 7.77
CA ASP A 362 18.73 -29.43 7.76
C ASP A 362 18.77 -27.97 7.27
N LYS A 363 18.78 -27.81 5.94
CA LYS A 363 18.86 -26.50 5.28
C LYS A 363 17.66 -25.58 5.58
N LYS A 364 16.55 -26.13 6.09
CA LYS A 364 15.34 -25.37 6.43
C LYS A 364 15.46 -24.49 7.66
N GLN A 365 16.56 -24.60 8.40
CA GLN A 365 16.78 -23.81 9.63
C GLN A 365 17.40 -22.43 9.38
N PHE A 366 17.84 -22.13 8.15
CA PHE A 366 18.45 -20.83 7.88
C PHE A 366 17.43 -19.79 7.42
N THR A 367 17.34 -18.69 8.17
CA THR A 367 16.72 -17.45 7.70
C THR A 367 17.78 -16.48 7.17
N ALA A 368 17.41 -15.58 6.25
CA ALA A 368 18.35 -14.59 5.74
C ALA A 368 18.89 -13.65 6.85
N ASN A 369 18.14 -13.47 7.94
CA ASN A 369 18.58 -12.71 9.10
C ASN A 369 19.64 -13.45 9.91
N GLU A 370 19.44 -14.74 10.17
CA GLU A 370 20.46 -15.55 10.86
C GLU A 370 21.74 -15.60 10.06
N LEU A 371 21.65 -15.76 8.73
CA LEU A 371 22.80 -15.66 7.85
C LEU A 371 23.47 -14.29 7.96
N PHE A 372 22.70 -13.20 8.00
CA PHE A 372 23.26 -11.86 8.22
C PHE A 372 24.00 -11.77 9.56
N TYR A 373 23.38 -12.20 10.66
CA TYR A 373 24.00 -12.16 12.00
C TYR A 373 25.30 -12.99 12.07
N GLN A 374 25.43 -14.02 11.25
CA GLN A 374 26.64 -14.84 11.14
C GLN A 374 27.67 -14.28 10.14
N SER A 375 27.28 -13.34 9.27
CA SER A 375 28.07 -12.96 8.08
C SER A 375 29.21 -11.95 8.32
N ALA A 376 29.46 -11.52 9.56
CA ALA A 376 30.46 -10.49 9.89
C ALA A 376 30.32 -9.19 9.06
N PHE A 377 29.09 -8.82 8.68
CA PHE A 377 28.77 -7.53 8.05
C PHE A 377 28.20 -6.55 9.08
N ASN A 378 28.61 -5.28 8.97
CA ASN A 378 28.09 -4.20 9.82
C ASN A 378 26.71 -3.68 9.38
N SER A 379 26.25 -4.00 8.17
CA SER A 379 24.92 -3.59 7.69
C SER A 379 24.25 -4.68 6.84
N LYS A 380 22.92 -4.82 7.01
CA LYS A 380 22.11 -5.75 6.20
C LYS A 380 22.23 -5.43 4.71
N ALA A 381 22.17 -4.15 4.33
CA ALA A 381 22.27 -3.75 2.92
C ALA A 381 23.58 -4.21 2.25
N SER A 382 24.72 -4.04 2.92
CA SER A 382 26.01 -4.50 2.39
C SER A 382 26.08 -6.03 2.28
N PHE A 383 25.50 -6.77 3.23
CA PHE A 383 25.42 -8.24 3.16
C PHE A 383 24.61 -8.68 1.95
N PHE A 384 23.39 -8.17 1.80
CA PHE A 384 22.48 -8.54 0.72
C PHE A 384 23.09 -8.28 -0.67
N LYS A 385 23.74 -7.13 -0.83
CA LYS A 385 24.43 -6.77 -2.06
C LYS A 385 25.59 -7.72 -2.36
N SER A 386 26.50 -7.92 -1.40
CA SER A 386 27.65 -8.80 -1.61
C SER A 386 27.22 -10.25 -1.84
N PHE A 387 26.18 -10.72 -1.15
CA PHE A 387 25.61 -12.05 -1.39
C PHE A 387 25.11 -12.20 -2.83
N LYS A 388 24.38 -11.21 -3.35
CA LYS A 388 23.92 -11.20 -4.74
C LYS A 388 25.05 -11.09 -5.76
N GLN A 389 26.08 -10.30 -5.47
CA GLN A 389 27.25 -10.19 -6.35
C GLN A 389 28.00 -11.51 -6.48
N VAL A 390 28.14 -12.25 -5.38
CA VAL A 390 28.86 -13.53 -5.35
C VAL A 390 28.02 -14.68 -5.92
N THR A 391 26.73 -14.74 -5.59
CA THR A 391 25.87 -15.88 -5.94
C THR A 391 24.96 -15.66 -7.15
N GLY A 392 24.84 -14.41 -7.62
CA GLY A 392 23.85 -14.01 -8.64
C GLY A 392 22.43 -13.83 -8.09
N MET A 393 22.16 -14.20 -6.84
CA MET A 393 20.83 -14.25 -6.23
C MET A 393 20.85 -13.57 -4.87
N THR A 394 19.72 -13.01 -4.44
CA THR A 394 19.59 -12.51 -3.07
C THR A 394 19.65 -13.67 -2.06
N PRO A 395 20.04 -13.43 -0.79
CA PRO A 395 20.00 -14.46 0.25
C PRO A 395 18.65 -15.18 0.33
N PHE A 396 17.55 -14.43 0.16
CA PHE A 396 16.19 -14.99 0.15
C PHE A 396 15.95 -15.93 -1.03
N GLU A 397 16.35 -15.52 -2.24
CA GLU A 397 16.22 -16.36 -3.44
C GLU A 397 17.06 -17.63 -3.31
N TYR A 398 18.26 -17.51 -2.73
CA TYR A 398 19.16 -18.63 -2.50
C TYR A 398 18.60 -19.64 -1.49
N ILE A 399 18.12 -19.17 -0.32
CA ILE A 399 17.49 -20.03 0.70
C ILE A 399 16.25 -20.74 0.14
N LYS A 400 15.51 -20.11 -0.78
CA LYS A 400 14.33 -20.72 -1.40
C LYS A 400 14.66 -21.90 -2.33
N LEU A 401 15.86 -21.92 -2.92
CA LEU A 401 16.28 -22.94 -3.87
C LEU A 401 16.84 -24.19 -3.22
N ILE A 402 17.30 -24.09 -1.98
CA ILE A 402 17.88 -25.17 -1.19
C ILE A 402 16.86 -25.82 -0.28
#